data_AF-A0A930WLT2-F1
#
_entry.id   AF-A0A930WLT2-F1
#
_cell.length_a   1.000
_cell.length_b   1.000
_cell.length_c   1.000
_cell.angle_alpha   90.00
_cell.angle_beta   90.00
_cell.angle_gamma   90.00
#
_symmetry.space_group_name_H-M   'P 1'
#
loop_
_entity.id
_entity.type
_entity.pdbx_description
1 polymer ?
#
loop_
_entity_poly.entity_id
_entity_poly.type
_entity_poly.pdbx_seq_one_letter_code
_entity_poly.pdbx_strand_id
1 'polypeptide(L)'
;NDWVNSPYSLETLAKKSDKETKLWVWCGEQDYLYSANNLAVKNLKKLGFDVTYSHSAGTHEWYYWEKQLERFLTTLPIDFVLEERLS
;
A
#
# COMPACT_ATOMS: atom_id res chain seq x y z
N ASN A 1 20.86 -9.04 11.86
CA ASN A 1 19.73 -8.09 11.98
C ASN A 1 20.19 -6.65 11.80
N ASP A 2 20.69 -6.31 10.61
CA ASP A 2 20.97 -4.91 10.25
C ASP A 2 20.10 -4.53 9.05
N TRP A 3 18.80 -4.38 9.32
CA TRP A 3 17.84 -3.98 8.29
C TRP A 3 18.16 -2.59 7.73
N VAL A 4 18.64 -1.69 8.59
CA VAL A 4 18.91 -0.29 8.24
C VAL A 4 20.02 -0.19 7.19
N ASN A 5 21.07 -1.00 7.31
CA ASN A 5 22.18 -1.00 6.35
C ASN A 5 22.05 -2.09 5.27
N SER A 6 20.94 -2.82 5.22
CA SER A 6 20.73 -3.84 4.21
C SER A 6 20.66 -3.19 2.81
N PRO A 7 21.41 -3.69 1.82
CA PRO A 7 21.29 -3.22 0.44
C PRO A 7 19.91 -3.54 -0.17
N TYR A 8 19.14 -4.41 0.48
CA TYR A 8 17.81 -4.83 0.09
C TYR A 8 16.70 -4.17 0.93
N SER A 9 17.03 -3.24 1.83
CA SER A 9 16.00 -2.49 2.54
C SER A 9 15.26 -1.56 1.59
N LEU A 10 14.00 -1.30 1.90
CA LEU A 10 13.14 -0.41 1.14
C LEU A 10 13.77 0.99 1.05
N GLU A 11 14.34 1.48 2.15
CA GLU A 11 15.01 2.78 2.23
C GLU A 11 16.26 2.87 1.33
N THR A 12 17.01 1.77 1.20
CA THR A 12 18.18 1.74 0.32
C THR A 12 17.76 1.69 -1.16
N LEU A 13 16.78 0.86 -1.50
CA LEU A 13 16.27 0.75 -2.87
C LEU A 13 15.57 2.05 -3.31
N ALA A 14 14.85 2.70 -2.41
CA ALA A 14 14.19 3.98 -2.63
C ALA A 14 15.14 5.09 -3.11
N LYS A 15 16.42 5.07 -2.72
CA LYS A 15 17.42 6.04 -3.18
C LYS A 15 17.78 5.87 -4.67
N LYS A 16 17.54 4.69 -5.25
CA LYS A 16 17.83 4.38 -6.66
C LYS A 16 16.61 4.57 -7.57
N SER A 17 15.44 4.85 -7.00
CA SER A 17 14.21 5.07 -7.75
C SER A 17 14.14 6.50 -8.29
N ASP A 18 13.54 6.65 -9.48
CA ASP A 18 13.13 7.94 -10.07
C ASP A 18 11.94 8.58 -9.36
N LYS A 19 11.21 7.81 -8.53
CA LYS A 19 10.03 8.21 -7.74
C LYS A 19 8.81 8.59 -8.58
N GLU A 20 8.76 8.20 -9.85
CA GLU A 20 7.65 8.54 -10.75
C GLU A 20 6.44 7.62 -10.56
N THR A 21 6.64 6.44 -9.98
CA THR A 21 5.56 5.49 -9.69
C THR A 21 4.69 5.96 -8.53
N LYS A 22 3.39 6.08 -8.78
CA LYS A 22 2.37 6.29 -7.72
C LYS A 22 2.20 5.02 -6.91
N LEU A 23 2.42 5.10 -5.60
CA LEU A 23 2.29 3.97 -4.69
C LEU A 23 0.91 3.99 -4.01
N TRP A 24 0.28 2.82 -3.92
CA TRP A 24 -1.02 2.64 -3.28
C TRP A 24 -0.90 1.60 -2.17
N VAL A 25 -1.34 1.96 -0.96
CA VAL A 25 -1.22 1.12 0.23
C VAL A 25 -2.54 1.15 1.00
N TRP A 26 -3.03 -0.02 1.39
CA TRP A 26 -4.07 -0.17 2.40
C TRP A 26 -3.64 -1.16 3.47
N CYS A 27 -4.04 -0.92 4.72
CA CYS A 27 -3.87 -1.90 5.80
C CYS A 27 -5.05 -1.81 6.77
N GLY A 28 -5.54 -2.97 7.23
CA GLY A 28 -6.57 -3.05 8.26
C GLY A 28 -6.03 -2.62 9.62
N GLU A 29 -6.83 -1.89 10.40
CA GLU A 29 -6.43 -1.35 11.71
C GLU A 29 -6.25 -2.44 12.79
N GLN A 30 -6.80 -3.63 12.57
CA GLN A 30 -6.63 -4.81 13.44
C GLN A 30 -5.65 -5.84 12.86
N ASP A 31 -5.00 -5.53 11.73
CA ASP A 31 -3.93 -6.35 11.16
C ASP A 31 -2.66 -6.22 11.99
N TYR A 32 -1.97 -7.34 12.24
CA TYR A 32 -0.70 -7.37 12.97
C TYR A 32 0.42 -6.58 12.25
N LEU A 33 0.25 -6.27 10.95
CA LEU A 33 1.15 -5.45 10.15
C LEU A 33 0.80 -3.96 10.13
N TYR A 34 -0.24 -3.51 10.85
CA TYR A 34 -0.67 -2.11 10.80
C TYR A 34 0.44 -1.12 11.18
N SER A 35 1.14 -1.37 12.29
CA SER A 35 2.27 -0.56 12.74
C SER A 35 3.43 -0.55 11.73
N ALA A 36 3.68 -1.69 11.06
CA ALA A 36 4.73 -1.79 10.05
C ALA A 36 4.37 -0.97 8.79
N ASN A 37 3.11 -1.02 8.35
CA ASN A 37 2.62 -0.21 7.23
C ASN A 37 2.72 1.28 7.53
N ASN A 38 2.34 1.71 8.74
CA ASN A 38 2.50 3.10 9.18
C ASN A 38 3.95 3.58 9.11
N LEU A 39 4.90 2.76 9.56
CA LEU A 39 6.32 3.08 9.49
C LEU A 39 6.82 3.17 8.04
N ALA A 40 6.49 2.18 7.21
CA ALA A 40 6.91 2.13 5.82
C ALA A 40 6.38 3.32 5.01
N VAL A 41 5.07 3.61 5.12
CA VAL A 41 4.44 4.77 4.46
C VAL A 41 5.07 6.08 4.91
N LYS A 42 5.29 6.25 6.21
CA LYS A 42 5.97 7.44 6.76
C LYS A 42 7.37 7.61 6.16
N ASN A 43 8.14 6.53 6.05
CA ASN A 43 9.48 6.57 5.48
C ASN A 43 9.45 6.87 3.97
N LEU A 44 8.58 6.22 3.20
CA LEU A 44 8.43 6.47 1.77
C LEU A 44 8.01 7.92 1.47
N LYS A 45 7.03 8.46 2.21
CA LYS A 45 6.61 9.86 2.07
C LYS A 45 7.75 10.84 2.39
N LYS A 46 8.53 10.58 3.45
CA LYS A 46 9.73 11.36 3.77
C LYS A 46 10.80 11.31 2.68
N LEU A 47 10.88 10.20 1.95
CA LEU A 47 11.80 10.02 0.82
C LEU A 47 11.27 10.66 -0.48
N GLY A 48 10.07 11.22 -0.49
CA GLY A 48 9.49 11.96 -1.61
C GLY A 48 8.68 11.13 -2.60
N PHE A 49 8.24 9.92 -2.22
CA PHE A 49 7.32 9.14 -3.05
C PHE A 49 5.90 9.68 -2.95
N ASP A 50 5.16 9.62 -4.06
CA ASP A 50 3.71 9.79 -4.07
C ASP A 50 3.06 8.50 -3.52
N VAL A 51 2.57 8.56 -2.28
CA VAL A 51 1.95 7.43 -1.59
C VAL A 51 0.52 7.76 -1.19
N THR A 52 -0.44 7.13 -1.85
CA THR A 52 -1.83 7.06 -1.41
C THR A 52 -1.94 5.97 -0.36
N TYR A 53 -2.18 6.36 0.89
CA TYR A 53 -2.34 5.43 2.01
C TYR A 53 -3.73 5.55 2.60
N SER A 54 -4.40 4.43 2.77
CA SER A 54 -5.68 4.34 3.48
C SER A 54 -5.68 3.21 4.50
N HIS A 55 -6.54 3.32 5.50
CA HIS A 55 -6.76 2.27 6.50
C HIS A 55 -8.21 2.33 6.96
N SER A 56 -8.68 1.21 7.47
CA SER A 56 -10.04 1.05 7.99
C SER A 56 -10.07 -0.16 8.93
N ALA A 57 -11.19 -0.39 9.61
CA ALA A 57 -11.42 -1.68 10.26
C ALA A 57 -11.19 -2.83 9.27
N GLY A 58 -10.45 -3.84 9.72
CA GLY A 58 -10.05 -5.00 8.93
C GLY A 58 -8.89 -5.76 9.57
N THR A 59 -8.84 -7.05 9.27
CA THR A 59 -7.79 -7.98 9.70
C THR A 59 -7.02 -8.51 8.48
N HIS A 60 -6.09 -9.43 8.71
CA HIS A 60 -5.25 -10.04 7.68
C HIS A 60 -5.99 -11.14 6.88
N GLU A 61 -7.12 -10.79 6.27
CA GLU A 61 -8.04 -11.74 5.63
C GLU A 61 -8.34 -11.39 4.18
N TRP A 62 -8.54 -12.43 3.35
CA TRP A 62 -8.83 -12.31 1.91
C TRP A 62 -10.00 -11.40 1.58
N TYR A 63 -11.04 -11.44 2.40
CA TYR A 63 -12.23 -10.59 2.24
C TYR A 63 -11.86 -9.11 2.08
N TYR A 64 -10.94 -8.60 2.90
CA TYR A 64 -10.55 -7.19 2.84
C TYR A 64 -9.68 -6.90 1.62
N TRP A 65 -8.80 -7.84 1.26
CA TRP A 65 -7.91 -7.69 0.10
C TRP A 65 -8.68 -7.65 -1.21
N GLU A 66 -9.73 -8.46 -1.36
CA GLU A 66 -10.63 -8.40 -2.52
C GLU A 66 -11.30 -7.02 -2.65
N LYS A 67 -11.85 -6.49 -1.55
CA LYS A 67 -12.44 -5.13 -1.53
C LYS A 67 -11.41 -4.05 -1.85
N GLN A 68 -10.17 -4.18 -1.39
CA GLN A 68 -9.12 -3.23 -1.75
C GLN A 68 -8.67 -3.35 -3.20
N LEU A 69 -8.65 -4.56 -3.77
CA LEU A 69 -8.36 -4.76 -5.19
C LEU A 69 -9.42 -4.07 -6.06
N GLU A 70 -10.71 -4.25 -5.77
CA GLU A 70 -11.81 -3.53 -6.44
C GLU A 70 -11.59 -2.01 -6.39
N ARG A 71 -11.25 -1.47 -5.20
CA ARG A 71 -10.96 -0.03 -5.02
C ARG A 71 -9.70 0.42 -5.75
N PHE A 72 -8.69 -0.42 -5.88
CA PHE A 72 -7.47 -0.08 -6.60
C PHE A 72 -7.73 -0.06 -8.11
N LEU A 73 -8.48 -1.01 -8.64
CA LEU A 73 -8.82 -1.07 -10.07
C LEU A 73 -9.57 0.17 -10.55
N THR A 74 -10.43 0.79 -9.73
CA THR A 74 -11.11 2.05 -10.07
C THR A 74 -10.16 3.25 -10.20
N THR A 75 -8.92 3.14 -9.71
CA THR A 75 -7.89 4.19 -9.83
C THR A 75 -7.05 4.08 -11.11
N LEU A 76 -7.10 2.93 -11.78
CA LEU A 76 -6.28 2.65 -12.94
C LEU A 76 -6.94 3.18 -14.23
N PRO A 77 -6.15 3.60 -15.23
CA PRO A 77 -6.66 4.08 -16.51
C PRO A 77 -7.03 2.91 -17.44
N ILE A 78 -7.99 2.06 -17.02
CA ILE A 78 -8.35 0.81 -17.70
C ILE A 78 -9.86 0.63 -17.93
N ASP A 79 -10.65 1.70 -17.80
CA ASP A 79 -12.12 1.67 -17.95
C ASP A 79 -12.80 0.58 -17.11
N PHE A 80 -12.33 0.38 -15.87
CA PHE A 80 -12.85 -0.64 -14.97
C PHE A 80 -14.31 -0.34 -14.57
N VAL A 81 -15.16 -1.35 -14.68
CA VAL A 81 -16.56 -1.33 -14.24
C VAL A 81 -16.76 -2.49 -13.27
N LEU A 82 -17.20 -2.17 -12.04
CA LEU A 82 -17.55 -3.20 -11.07
C LEU A 82 -18.86 -3.87 -11.47
N GLU A 83 -18.96 -5.18 -11.27
CA GLU A 83 -20.18 -5.94 -11.53
C GLU A 83 -21.37 -5.42 -10.71
N GLU A 84 -22.58 -5.54 -11.26
CA GLU A 84 -23.82 -5.33 -10.50
C GLU A 84 -23.99 -6.47 -9.49
N ARG A 85 -24.23 -6.11 -8.22
CA ARG A 85 -24.48 -7.06 -7.13
C ARG A 85 -25.89 -6.87 -6.63
N LEU A 86 -26.81 -7.69 -7.14
CA LEU A 86 -28.19 -7.72 -6.68
C LEU A 86 -28.19 -8.30 -5.25
N SER A 87 -28.54 -7.46 -4.29
CA SER A 87 -28.70 -7.83 -2.87
C SER A 87 -29.78 -8.88 -2.66
#